data_AF-A0A9P6FLV0-F1
#
_entry.id   AF-A0A9P6FLV0-F1
#
_cell.length_a   1.000
_cell.length_b   1.000
_cell.length_c   1.000
_cell.angle_alpha   90.00
_cell.angle_beta   90.00
_cell.angle_gamma   90.00
#
_symmetry.space_group_name_H-M   'P 1'
#
loop_
_entity.id
_entity.type
_entity.pdbx_description
1 polymer ?
#
loop_
_entity_poly.entity_id
_entity_poly.type
_entity_poly.pdbx_seq_one_letter_code
_entity_poly.pdbx_strand_id
1 'polypeptide(L)'
;MHCPSFKLVLSTVLAAMVVSTAVAAPASKYAAAPETAPARYVAHSADVSPKTVSGGKNNQMTPASPAAKSSHGSAPLHGNPGQTGVIINKDEFCLFLPRVAGGNIAKSEDSALAFCTKPFLPGAEDARPMPLGFIRTSHYLRNTEEDWVQVTGTFDRSQYLLAESDGGGQYDMQAPVGAVCSGWGAFVQLTEPDNEIFCIRCCKEKDHCPKNKSTHGCRGVLAGDFEY
;
A
#
# COMPACT_ATOMS: atom_id res chain seq x y z
N MET A 1 -28.78 48.27 81.56
CA MET A 1 -29.39 49.04 80.47
C MET A 1 -28.34 49.94 79.87
N HIS A 2 -27.93 49.72 78.63
CA HIS A 2 -27.52 50.71 77.62
C HIS A 2 -26.98 49.95 76.40
N CYS A 3 -27.67 50.12 75.27
CA CYS A 3 -27.35 49.63 73.94
C CYS A 3 -26.16 50.41 73.36
N PRO A 4 -25.34 49.80 72.47
CA PRO A 4 -25.08 50.52 71.23
C PRO A 4 -25.05 49.65 69.97
N SER A 5 -25.89 50.07 69.02
CA SER A 5 -25.59 50.40 67.63
C SER A 5 -24.77 49.46 66.74
N PHE A 6 -25.54 48.82 65.85
CA PHE A 6 -25.20 48.33 64.51
C PHE A 6 -24.22 49.23 63.73
N LYS A 7 -23.17 48.62 63.17
CA LYS A 7 -22.55 49.06 61.91
C LYS A 7 -22.38 47.87 60.98
N LEU A 8 -23.09 47.97 59.86
CA LEU A 8 -23.07 47.11 58.69
C LEU A 8 -21.70 47.24 58.00
N VAL A 9 -20.97 46.14 57.79
CA VAL A 9 -19.80 46.11 56.92
C VAL A 9 -20.10 45.19 55.74
N LEU A 10 -20.03 45.80 54.56
CA LEU A 10 -20.37 45.28 53.25
C LEU A 10 -19.34 44.23 52.80
N SER A 11 -19.85 43.08 52.36
CA SER A 11 -19.08 41.97 51.80
C SER A 11 -18.68 42.27 50.36
N THR A 12 -17.38 42.31 50.07
CA THR A 12 -16.84 42.34 48.70
C THR A 12 -16.24 40.97 48.38
N VAL A 13 -16.93 40.25 47.48
CA VAL A 13 -16.46 39.02 46.85
C VAL A 13 -15.47 39.38 45.75
N LEU A 14 -14.21 38.94 45.89
CA LEU A 14 -13.19 39.09 44.85
C LEU A 14 -13.24 37.85 43.94
N ALA A 15 -13.72 38.04 42.70
CA ALA A 15 -13.67 37.02 41.66
C ALA A 15 -12.27 36.98 41.04
N ALA A 16 -11.58 35.83 41.13
CA ALA A 16 -10.31 35.60 40.44
C ALA A 16 -10.57 35.26 38.97
N MET A 17 -10.16 36.13 38.05
CA MET A 17 -10.11 35.84 36.62
C MET A 17 -8.86 35.02 36.31
N VAL A 18 -9.05 33.82 35.76
CA VAL A 18 -7.98 32.99 35.18
C VAL A 18 -7.69 33.51 33.77
N VAL A 19 -6.52 34.09 33.58
CA VAL A 19 -6.02 34.49 32.26
C VAL A 19 -5.32 33.28 31.64
N SER A 20 -6.00 32.58 30.72
CA SER A 20 -5.36 31.58 29.85
C SER A 20 -4.62 32.31 28.73
N THR A 21 -3.29 32.34 28.78
CA THR A 21 -2.46 32.77 27.65
C THR A 21 -2.39 31.65 26.62
N ALA A 22 -3.10 31.82 25.50
CA ALA A 22 -2.93 30.98 24.32
C ALA A 22 -1.55 31.26 23.69
N VAL A 23 -0.72 30.22 23.58
CA VAL A 23 0.54 30.27 22.85
C VAL A 23 0.23 30.09 21.37
N ALA A 24 0.47 31.14 20.57
CA ALA A 24 0.33 31.11 19.12
C ALA A 24 1.46 30.26 18.50
N ALA A 25 1.07 29.27 17.69
CA ALA A 25 2.00 28.51 16.85
C ALA A 25 2.51 29.38 15.68
N PRO A 26 3.78 29.28 15.27
CA PRO A 26 4.31 30.07 14.17
C PRO A 26 3.77 29.59 12.82
N ALA A 27 3.35 30.55 11.99
CA ALA A 27 2.89 30.34 10.63
C ALA A 27 3.98 29.70 9.76
N SER A 28 3.64 28.56 9.16
CA SER A 28 4.49 27.82 8.22
C SER A 28 4.62 28.59 6.91
N LYS A 29 5.84 29.03 6.59
CA LYS A 29 6.21 29.63 5.30
C LYS A 29 6.51 28.53 4.29
N TYR A 30 5.49 27.94 3.68
CA TYR A 30 5.67 27.26 2.40
C TYR A 30 4.88 27.99 1.33
N ALA A 31 5.62 28.72 0.50
CA ALA A 31 5.13 29.32 -0.71
C ALA A 31 4.67 28.23 -1.69
N ALA A 32 3.53 28.46 -2.32
CA ALA A 32 2.98 27.62 -3.37
C ALA A 32 3.97 27.52 -4.54
N ALA A 33 4.32 26.29 -4.93
CA ALA A 33 4.99 26.03 -6.19
C ALA A 33 3.97 26.10 -7.35
N PRO A 34 4.35 26.64 -8.52
CA PRO A 34 3.42 26.82 -9.63
C PRO A 34 3.07 25.50 -10.31
N GLU A 35 1.78 25.38 -10.62
CA GLU A 35 1.14 24.33 -11.39
C GLU A 35 1.67 24.34 -12.84
N THR A 36 2.41 23.31 -13.24
CA THR A 36 2.70 23.04 -14.65
C THR A 36 2.00 21.78 -15.09
N ALA A 37 1.03 21.96 -15.99
CA ALA A 37 0.24 20.93 -16.66
C ALA A 37 1.11 19.87 -17.40
N PRO A 38 0.61 18.64 -17.59
CA PRO A 38 1.39 17.54 -18.14
C PRO A 38 1.66 17.69 -19.64
N ALA A 39 2.91 17.40 -20.03
CA ALA A 39 3.32 17.23 -21.40
C ALA A 39 2.61 16.01 -22.03
N ARG A 40 2.09 16.21 -23.23
CA ARG A 40 1.42 15.21 -24.07
C ARG A 40 2.39 14.08 -24.42
N TYR A 41 2.07 12.84 -24.02
CA TYR A 41 2.79 11.65 -24.45
C TYR A 41 2.36 11.30 -25.88
N VAL A 42 3.26 11.44 -26.84
CA VAL A 42 3.06 11.03 -28.24
C VAL A 42 3.45 9.55 -28.35
N ALA A 43 2.47 8.68 -28.55
CA ALA A 43 2.73 7.28 -28.87
C ALA A 43 3.38 7.16 -30.25
N HIS A 44 4.59 6.58 -30.32
CA HIS A 44 5.15 6.07 -31.57
C HIS A 44 4.84 4.58 -31.66
N SER A 45 3.99 4.24 -32.63
CA SER A 45 3.71 2.88 -33.08
C SER A 45 4.94 2.29 -33.75
N ALA A 46 5.34 1.09 -33.33
CA ALA A 46 6.23 0.23 -34.11
C ALA A 46 5.47 -1.04 -34.48
N ASP A 47 5.11 -1.06 -35.76
CA ASP A 47 4.54 -2.15 -36.54
C ASP A 47 5.64 -3.19 -36.83
N VAL A 48 5.46 -4.44 -36.41
CA VAL A 48 6.24 -5.57 -36.96
C VAL A 48 5.32 -6.79 -37.09
N SER A 49 4.90 -7.01 -38.33
CA SER A 49 4.22 -8.21 -38.83
C SER A 49 5.14 -9.46 -38.79
N PRO A 50 4.61 -10.68 -38.56
CA PRO A 50 5.41 -11.90 -38.51
C PRO A 50 5.61 -12.53 -39.91
N LYS A 51 6.82 -13.05 -40.18
CA LYS A 51 7.10 -13.93 -41.33
C LYS A 51 7.19 -15.39 -40.89
N THR A 52 6.37 -16.19 -41.55
CA THR A 52 6.33 -17.66 -41.57
C THR A 52 7.59 -18.24 -42.25
N VAL A 53 8.18 -19.30 -41.67
CA VAL A 53 8.91 -20.33 -42.44
C VAL A 53 8.54 -21.71 -41.90
N SER A 54 8.25 -22.58 -42.86
CA SER A 54 7.77 -23.96 -42.76
C SER A 54 8.94 -24.96 -42.82
N GLY A 55 8.76 -26.14 -42.21
CA GLY A 55 9.26 -27.40 -42.75
C GLY A 55 10.28 -28.19 -41.93
N GLY A 56 9.97 -29.47 -41.65
CA GLY A 56 10.99 -30.50 -41.38
C GLY A 56 10.62 -31.56 -40.34
N LYS A 57 10.16 -32.73 -40.79
CA LYS A 57 9.94 -33.96 -40.00
C LYS A 57 11.27 -34.62 -39.61
N ASN A 58 11.37 -35.24 -38.42
CA ASN A 58 11.61 -36.69 -38.25
C ASN A 58 11.76 -37.14 -36.78
N ASN A 59 11.26 -38.36 -36.55
CA ASN A 59 11.26 -39.15 -35.32
C ASN A 59 12.66 -39.47 -34.77
N GLN A 60 12.80 -39.51 -33.44
CA GLN A 60 13.35 -40.68 -32.75
C GLN A 60 13.13 -40.62 -31.24
N MET A 61 12.66 -41.74 -30.68
CA MET A 61 12.38 -41.98 -29.27
C MET A 61 13.44 -42.94 -28.74
N THR A 62 14.08 -42.63 -27.62
CA THR A 62 14.80 -43.51 -26.65
C THR A 62 15.53 -42.63 -25.61
N PRO A 63 16.03 -43.16 -24.47
CA PRO A 63 15.29 -43.36 -23.23
C PRO A 63 15.78 -42.43 -22.10
N ALA A 64 14.95 -42.33 -21.06
CA ALA A 64 15.21 -41.53 -19.85
C ALA A 64 16.47 -41.97 -19.08
N SER A 65 17.28 -40.99 -18.66
CA SER A 65 18.26 -41.10 -17.57
C SER A 65 18.55 -39.70 -16.99
N PRO A 66 19.07 -39.60 -15.76
CA PRO A 66 18.37 -39.04 -14.60
C PRO A 66 18.56 -37.53 -14.43
N ALA A 67 17.58 -36.94 -13.75
CA ALA A 67 17.49 -35.53 -13.40
C ALA A 67 18.79 -34.97 -12.80
N ALA A 68 19.47 -34.12 -13.57
CA ALA A 68 20.41 -33.16 -13.03
C ALA A 68 19.61 -32.06 -12.29
N LYS A 69 19.91 -31.86 -11.00
CA LYS A 69 19.40 -30.75 -10.20
C LYS A 69 19.86 -29.44 -10.85
N SER A 70 18.96 -28.77 -11.54
CA SER A 70 19.19 -27.42 -12.05
C SER A 70 18.84 -26.41 -10.97
N SER A 71 19.87 -25.86 -10.34
CA SER A 71 19.79 -24.64 -9.54
C SER A 71 19.42 -23.47 -10.45
N HIS A 72 18.12 -23.26 -10.64
CA HIS A 72 17.61 -22.06 -11.30
C HIS A 72 17.68 -20.91 -10.30
N GLY A 73 18.79 -20.17 -10.34
CA GLY A 73 18.78 -18.77 -9.93
C GLY A 73 17.72 -18.06 -10.78
N SER A 74 16.54 -17.87 -10.21
CA SER A 74 15.40 -17.27 -10.89
C SER A 74 15.70 -15.79 -11.07
N ALA A 75 15.68 -15.30 -12.32
CA ALA A 75 15.63 -13.87 -12.58
C ALA A 75 14.42 -13.26 -11.83
N PRO A 76 14.49 -12.00 -11.39
CA PRO A 76 13.36 -11.36 -10.73
C PRO A 76 12.12 -11.42 -11.62
N LEU A 77 10.99 -11.86 -11.07
CA LEU A 77 9.72 -11.79 -11.77
C LEU A 77 9.35 -10.30 -11.91
N HIS A 78 9.25 -9.82 -13.14
CA HIS A 78 8.75 -8.48 -13.45
C HIS A 78 7.31 -8.59 -13.95
N GLY A 79 6.41 -7.83 -13.35
CA GLY A 79 5.00 -7.75 -13.74
C GLY A 79 4.80 -6.81 -14.93
N ASN A 80 3.54 -6.58 -15.28
CA ASN A 80 3.21 -5.53 -16.25
C ASN A 80 3.68 -4.14 -15.74
N PRO A 81 3.90 -3.16 -16.63
CA PRO A 81 4.29 -1.81 -16.23
C PRO A 81 3.36 -1.24 -15.16
N GLY A 82 3.94 -0.79 -14.05
CA GLY A 82 3.22 -0.26 -12.89
C GLY A 82 2.43 -1.29 -12.09
N GLN A 83 2.57 -2.60 -12.36
CA GLN A 83 1.96 -3.69 -11.58
C GLN A 83 3.01 -4.56 -10.85
N THR A 84 4.23 -4.04 -10.68
CA THR A 84 5.25 -4.67 -9.85
C THR A 84 5.34 -3.92 -8.52
N GLY A 85 5.07 -4.61 -7.42
CA GLY A 85 5.28 -4.10 -6.06
C GLY A 85 6.54 -4.67 -5.42
N VAL A 86 7.00 -4.04 -4.33
CA VAL A 86 8.11 -4.53 -3.50
C VAL A 86 7.82 -4.34 -2.03
N ILE A 87 8.47 -5.15 -1.20
CA ILE A 87 8.59 -4.92 0.24
C ILE A 87 10.07 -5.04 0.60
N ILE A 88 10.67 -3.94 1.05
CA ILE A 88 12.07 -3.90 1.50
C ILE A 88 12.11 -3.80 3.03
N ASN A 89 11.34 -2.86 3.58
CA ASN A 89 11.21 -2.63 5.03
C ASN A 89 9.92 -1.84 5.30
N LYS A 90 9.71 -1.40 6.54
CA LYS A 90 8.52 -0.64 6.94
C LYS A 90 8.38 0.72 6.24
N ASP A 91 9.47 1.33 5.78
CA ASP A 91 9.48 2.67 5.18
C ASP A 91 9.55 2.61 3.64
N GLU A 92 9.86 1.44 3.08
CA GLU A 92 10.12 1.20 1.65
C GLU A 92 9.35 -0.03 1.19
N PHE A 93 8.11 0.20 0.77
CA PHE A 93 7.22 -0.82 0.26
C PHE A 93 6.22 -0.21 -0.72
N CYS A 94 5.49 -1.07 -1.42
CA CYS A 94 4.41 -0.66 -2.31
C CYS A 94 3.10 -1.32 -1.92
N LEU A 95 1.99 -0.64 -2.22
CA LEU A 95 0.64 -1.17 -2.17
C LEU A 95 0.01 -1.06 -3.55
N PHE A 96 -0.81 -2.03 -3.91
CA PHE A 96 -1.68 -1.97 -5.07
C PHE A 96 -2.93 -1.16 -4.71
N LEU A 97 -3.27 -0.17 -5.53
CA LEU A 97 -4.45 0.66 -5.34
C LEU A 97 -5.20 0.79 -6.67
N PRO A 98 -6.50 1.16 -6.63
CA PRO A 98 -7.26 1.45 -7.84
C PRO A 98 -6.52 2.42 -8.74
N ARG A 99 -6.58 2.21 -10.06
CA ARG A 99 -5.91 3.07 -11.06
C ARG A 99 -6.31 4.55 -10.97
N VAL A 100 -7.55 4.79 -10.52
CA VAL A 100 -8.16 6.10 -10.36
C VAL A 100 -8.44 6.31 -8.87
N ALA A 101 -8.07 7.48 -8.35
CA ALA A 101 -8.38 7.86 -6.97
C ALA A 101 -9.89 7.76 -6.70
N GLY A 102 -10.26 7.24 -5.54
CA GLY A 102 -11.64 6.95 -5.16
C GLY A 102 -12.29 5.77 -5.87
N GLY A 103 -11.53 4.99 -6.64
CA GLY A 103 -11.98 3.69 -7.11
C GLY A 103 -12.28 2.76 -5.93
N ASN A 104 -13.28 1.89 -6.10
CA ASN A 104 -13.58 0.86 -5.11
C ASN A 104 -12.54 -0.28 -5.19
N ILE A 105 -12.07 -0.77 -4.03
CA ILE A 105 -11.00 -1.78 -3.96
C ILE A 105 -11.41 -3.05 -4.71
N ALA A 106 -12.49 -3.73 -4.29
CA ALA A 106 -12.97 -4.96 -4.92
C ALA A 106 -13.29 -4.81 -6.42
N LYS A 107 -13.86 -3.68 -6.84
CA LYS A 107 -14.17 -3.45 -8.27
C LYS A 107 -12.94 -3.16 -9.13
N SER A 108 -11.80 -2.88 -8.51
CA SER A 108 -10.57 -2.51 -9.22
C SER A 108 -9.55 -3.65 -9.29
N GLU A 109 -9.88 -4.83 -8.76
CA GLU A 109 -9.00 -6.02 -8.69
C GLU A 109 -8.30 -6.31 -10.01
N ASP A 110 -8.98 -6.19 -11.16
CA ASP A 110 -8.37 -6.47 -12.47
C ASP A 110 -7.40 -5.40 -13.01
N SER A 111 -7.36 -4.20 -12.42
CA SER A 111 -6.71 -3.03 -13.05
C SER A 111 -5.88 -2.17 -12.12
N ALA A 112 -5.72 -2.58 -10.86
CA ALA A 112 -4.93 -1.87 -9.87
C ALA A 112 -3.45 -1.74 -10.29
N LEU A 113 -2.80 -0.74 -9.72
CA LEU A 113 -1.40 -0.38 -9.96
C LEU A 113 -0.66 -0.30 -8.64
N ALA A 114 0.64 -0.57 -8.65
CA ALA A 114 1.52 -0.40 -7.51
C ALA A 114 1.79 1.09 -7.25
N PHE A 115 1.72 1.46 -5.97
CA PHE A 115 2.07 2.76 -5.41
C PHE A 115 3.11 2.54 -4.32
N CYS A 116 4.29 3.15 -4.44
CA CYS A 116 5.40 2.94 -3.51
C CYS A 116 5.61 4.15 -2.59
N THR A 117 5.97 3.89 -1.34
CA THR A 117 6.24 4.93 -0.32
C THR A 117 7.42 5.84 -0.69
N LYS A 118 8.31 5.36 -1.56
CA LYS A 118 9.37 6.14 -2.19
C LYS A 118 9.36 5.93 -3.70
N PRO A 119 9.77 6.94 -4.50
CA PRO A 119 9.90 6.77 -5.94
C PRO A 119 11.07 5.84 -6.28
N PHE A 120 10.96 5.13 -7.41
CA PHE A 120 12.03 4.29 -7.99
C PHE A 120 12.62 3.25 -7.04
N LEU A 121 11.78 2.60 -6.23
CA LEU A 121 12.26 1.48 -5.42
C LEU A 121 12.80 0.37 -6.34
N PRO A 122 13.96 -0.25 -6.01
CA PRO A 122 14.54 -1.30 -6.83
C PRO A 122 13.56 -2.45 -7.05
N GLY A 123 13.31 -2.81 -8.30
CA GLY A 123 12.36 -3.84 -8.71
C GLY A 123 10.91 -3.36 -8.84
N ALA A 124 10.61 -2.08 -8.62
CA ALA A 124 9.30 -1.46 -8.82
C ALA A 124 9.45 -0.04 -9.41
N GLU A 125 10.36 0.14 -10.36
CA GLU A 125 10.74 1.45 -10.91
C GLU A 125 9.58 2.15 -11.65
N ASP A 126 8.66 1.38 -12.24
CA ASP A 126 7.47 1.86 -12.94
C ASP A 126 6.26 2.10 -12.01
N ALA A 127 6.41 1.86 -10.70
CA ALA A 127 5.34 2.08 -9.75
C ALA A 127 5.08 3.57 -9.54
N ARG A 128 3.84 3.90 -9.19
CA ARG A 128 3.43 5.28 -8.91
C ARG A 128 3.95 5.73 -7.55
N PRO A 129 4.20 7.03 -7.35
CA PRO A 129 4.45 7.55 -6.01
C PRO A 129 3.17 7.43 -5.17
N MET A 130 3.30 6.90 -3.96
CA MET A 130 2.21 6.86 -3.00
C MET A 130 1.81 8.28 -2.58
N PRO A 131 0.50 8.58 -2.42
CA PRO A 131 0.07 9.91 -1.99
C PRO A 131 0.69 10.28 -0.64
N LEU A 132 1.12 11.53 -0.51
CA LEU A 132 1.70 12.02 0.73
C LEU A 132 0.68 11.92 1.87
N GLY A 133 1.11 11.43 3.03
CA GLY A 133 0.24 11.24 4.20
C GLY A 133 -0.71 10.05 4.08
N PHE A 134 -0.67 9.28 2.98
CA PHE A 134 -1.51 8.10 2.84
C PHE A 134 -1.18 7.06 3.91
N ILE A 135 0.10 6.74 4.15
CA ILE A 135 0.48 5.81 5.24
C ILE A 135 0.56 6.56 6.56
N ARG A 136 -0.14 6.06 7.57
CA ARG A 136 -0.09 6.56 8.95
C ARG A 136 0.84 5.70 9.81
N THR A 137 0.65 4.38 9.77
CA THR A 137 1.50 3.41 10.47
C THR A 137 1.91 2.27 9.53
N SER A 138 3.06 1.65 9.83
CA SER A 138 3.62 0.56 9.02
C SER A 138 4.53 -0.31 9.88
N HIS A 139 4.26 -1.60 9.92
CA HIS A 139 4.95 -2.60 10.73
C HIS A 139 5.46 -3.70 9.81
N TYR A 140 6.78 -3.90 9.81
CA TYR A 140 7.43 -4.87 8.94
C TYR A 140 7.76 -6.16 9.69
N LEU A 141 7.41 -7.30 9.10
CA LEU A 141 7.74 -8.63 9.59
C LEU A 141 8.43 -9.45 8.50
N ARG A 142 9.39 -10.27 8.91
CA ARG A 142 10.04 -11.25 8.06
C ARG A 142 10.04 -12.60 8.74
N ASN A 143 9.58 -13.62 8.04
CA ASN A 143 9.70 -15.01 8.45
C ASN A 143 10.73 -15.69 7.54
N THR A 144 11.82 -16.17 8.15
CA THR A 144 12.90 -16.87 7.44
C THR A 144 12.68 -18.38 7.35
N GLU A 145 11.74 -18.94 8.11
CA GLU A 145 11.40 -20.37 8.06
C GLU A 145 10.41 -20.65 6.92
N GLU A 146 9.44 -19.76 6.73
CA GLU A 146 8.41 -19.85 5.68
C GLU A 146 8.71 -18.96 4.46
N ASP A 147 9.86 -18.28 4.46
CA ASP A 147 10.31 -17.36 3.40
C ASP A 147 9.20 -16.40 2.93
N TRP A 148 8.83 -15.47 3.81
CA TRP A 148 7.96 -14.35 3.46
C TRP A 148 8.33 -13.06 4.19
N VAL A 149 7.90 -11.95 3.60
CA VAL A 149 7.95 -10.61 4.18
C VAL A 149 6.57 -9.98 4.14
N GLN A 150 6.28 -9.14 5.13
CA GLN A 150 4.96 -8.53 5.29
C GLN A 150 5.09 -7.09 5.80
N VAL A 151 4.17 -6.24 5.34
CA VAL A 151 3.87 -4.96 5.98
C VAL A 151 2.39 -4.90 6.31
N THR A 152 2.07 -4.51 7.54
CA THR A 152 0.72 -4.18 8.00
C THR A 152 0.69 -2.76 8.53
N GLY A 153 -0.48 -2.13 8.55
CA GLY A 153 -0.60 -0.82 9.17
C GLY A 153 -1.91 -0.12 8.86
N THR A 154 -1.91 1.19 9.13
CA THR A 154 -3.05 2.07 8.94
C THR A 154 -2.76 3.13 7.89
N PHE A 155 -3.80 3.65 7.26
CA PHE A 155 -3.69 4.67 6.22
C PHE A 155 -4.73 5.78 6.39
N ASP A 156 -4.60 6.87 5.65
CA ASP A 156 -5.59 7.93 5.53
C ASP A 156 -6.31 7.81 4.18
N ARG A 157 -7.55 7.31 4.22
CA ARG A 157 -8.35 7.08 3.01
C ARG A 157 -8.60 8.34 2.21
N SER A 158 -8.62 9.50 2.88
CA SER A 158 -8.87 10.79 2.23
C SER A 158 -7.75 11.20 1.26
N GLN A 159 -6.50 10.75 1.49
CA GLN A 159 -5.37 11.07 0.61
C GLN A 159 -5.44 10.37 -0.75
N TYR A 160 -6.31 9.36 -0.89
CA TYR A 160 -6.59 8.71 -2.17
C TYR A 160 -8.09 8.65 -2.51
N LEU A 161 -8.90 9.47 -1.84
CA LEU A 161 -10.35 9.61 -2.03
C LEU A 161 -11.15 8.30 -1.89
N LEU A 162 -10.63 7.32 -1.15
CA LEU A 162 -11.31 6.05 -0.96
C LEU A 162 -12.54 6.25 -0.06
N ALA A 163 -13.65 5.61 -0.42
CA ALA A 163 -14.92 5.79 0.27
C ALA A 163 -14.91 5.07 1.63
N GLU A 164 -15.47 5.71 2.66
CA GLU A 164 -15.69 5.09 3.97
C GLU A 164 -16.62 3.86 3.89
N SER A 165 -17.51 3.82 2.90
CA SER A 165 -18.39 2.68 2.66
C SER A 165 -17.74 1.54 1.87
N ASP A 166 -16.46 1.68 1.49
CA ASP A 166 -15.73 0.63 0.80
C ASP A 166 -15.17 -0.36 1.83
N GLY A 167 -15.80 -1.54 1.93
CA GLY A 167 -15.37 -2.63 2.80
C GLY A 167 -14.07 -3.32 2.37
N GLY A 168 -13.47 -2.89 1.27
CA GLY A 168 -12.18 -3.37 0.82
C GLY A 168 -12.24 -4.47 -0.22
N GLY A 169 -11.12 -5.16 -0.37
CA GLY A 169 -10.93 -6.24 -1.35
C GLY A 169 -9.51 -6.81 -1.27
N GLN A 170 -9.20 -7.72 -2.18
CA GLN A 170 -7.93 -8.44 -2.21
C GLN A 170 -7.24 -8.27 -3.55
N TYR A 171 -5.96 -7.90 -3.51
CA TYR A 171 -5.08 -7.97 -4.68
C TYR A 171 -4.08 -9.11 -4.51
N ASP A 172 -3.86 -9.88 -5.57
CA ASP A 172 -2.88 -10.95 -5.62
C ASP A 172 -2.40 -11.19 -7.06
N MET A 173 -1.69 -12.30 -7.28
CA MET A 173 -1.15 -12.67 -8.59
C MET A 173 -2.22 -12.95 -9.66
N GLN A 174 -3.48 -13.15 -9.28
CA GLN A 174 -4.62 -13.38 -10.18
C GLN A 174 -5.22 -12.03 -10.59
N ALA A 175 -5.39 -11.11 -9.64
CA ALA A 175 -6.02 -9.81 -9.87
C ALA A 175 -5.25 -8.72 -9.10
N PRO A 176 -4.53 -7.80 -9.78
CA PRO A 176 -4.53 -7.61 -11.23
C PRO A 176 -3.75 -8.67 -12.01
N VAL A 177 -4.21 -8.97 -13.23
CA VAL A 177 -3.50 -9.89 -14.13
C VAL A 177 -2.10 -9.37 -14.42
N GLY A 178 -1.09 -10.18 -14.11
CA GLY A 178 0.32 -9.82 -14.33
C GLY A 178 0.93 -8.97 -13.21
N ALA A 179 0.21 -8.78 -12.10
CA ALA A 179 0.78 -8.20 -10.90
C ALA A 179 1.75 -9.18 -10.24
N VAL A 180 2.87 -8.65 -9.74
CA VAL A 180 3.88 -9.45 -9.02
C VAL A 180 4.46 -8.66 -7.85
N CYS A 181 5.02 -9.38 -6.88
CA CYS A 181 5.95 -8.79 -5.92
C CYS A 181 7.38 -9.17 -6.29
N SER A 182 8.23 -8.18 -6.56
CA SER A 182 9.53 -8.39 -7.17
C SER A 182 10.40 -9.34 -6.34
N GLY A 183 10.90 -10.41 -6.98
CA GLY A 183 11.72 -11.44 -6.33
C GLY A 183 10.95 -12.52 -5.55
N TRP A 184 9.61 -12.45 -5.48
CA TRP A 184 8.76 -13.39 -4.75
C TRP A 184 7.86 -14.21 -5.69
N GLY A 185 7.48 -15.42 -5.26
CA GLY A 185 6.66 -16.34 -6.07
C GLY A 185 5.16 -16.04 -6.00
N ALA A 186 4.73 -15.33 -4.95
CA ALA A 186 3.36 -14.89 -4.75
C ALA A 186 3.30 -13.61 -3.91
N PHE A 187 2.17 -12.90 -3.97
CA PHE A 187 1.80 -11.94 -2.96
C PHE A 187 0.30 -12.02 -2.67
N VAL A 188 -0.08 -11.45 -1.55
CA VAL A 188 -1.47 -11.12 -1.21
C VAL A 188 -1.48 -9.78 -0.50
N GLN A 189 -2.40 -8.92 -0.90
CA GLN A 189 -2.70 -7.66 -0.24
C GLN A 189 -4.19 -7.58 0.05
N LEU A 190 -4.54 -7.08 1.23
CA LEU A 190 -5.89 -6.59 1.50
C LEU A 190 -5.82 -5.12 1.89
N THR A 191 -6.86 -4.39 1.50
CA THR A 191 -7.02 -2.96 1.79
C THR A 191 -8.45 -2.75 2.17
N GLU A 192 -8.67 -2.21 3.37
CA GLU A 192 -9.99 -2.03 4.00
C GLU A 192 -10.21 -0.54 4.30
N PRO A 193 -10.75 0.25 3.35
CA PRO A 193 -10.97 1.69 3.54
C PRO A 193 -11.97 2.06 4.64
N ASP A 194 -12.96 1.21 4.92
CA ASP A 194 -13.90 1.37 6.02
C ASP A 194 -13.21 1.44 7.39
N ASN A 195 -12.19 0.59 7.59
CA ASN A 195 -11.40 0.50 8.82
C ASN A 195 -10.03 1.22 8.73
N GLU A 196 -9.68 1.75 7.56
CA GLU A 196 -8.40 2.41 7.27
C GLU A 196 -7.16 1.53 7.56
N ILE A 197 -7.26 0.22 7.30
CA ILE A 197 -6.15 -0.73 7.49
C ILE A 197 -5.73 -1.43 6.19
N PHE A 198 -4.44 -1.75 6.11
CA PHE A 198 -3.89 -2.53 5.00
C PHE A 198 -2.93 -3.60 5.51
N CYS A 199 -2.73 -4.60 4.67
CA CYS A 199 -1.75 -5.65 4.87
C CYS A 199 -1.29 -6.16 3.51
N ILE A 200 0.01 -6.33 3.34
CA ILE A 200 0.61 -6.93 2.15
C ILE A 200 1.67 -7.93 2.60
N ARG A 201 1.67 -9.12 1.99
CA ARG A 201 2.70 -10.13 2.19
C ARG A 201 3.21 -10.62 0.83
N CYS A 202 4.52 -10.72 0.70
CA CYS A 202 5.18 -11.39 -0.42
C CYS A 202 5.79 -12.70 0.06
N CYS A 203 5.53 -13.79 -0.65
CA CYS A 203 5.88 -15.14 -0.25
C CYS A 203 6.71 -15.84 -1.32
N LYS A 204 7.66 -16.66 -0.90
CA LYS A 204 8.40 -17.51 -1.83
C LYS A 204 7.48 -18.56 -2.43
N GLU A 205 6.73 -19.24 -1.56
CA GLU A 205 5.75 -20.25 -1.92
C GLU A 205 4.32 -19.70 -1.81
N LYS A 206 3.45 -20.14 -2.73
CA LYS A 206 2.05 -19.67 -2.81
C LYS A 206 1.24 -19.98 -1.55
N ASP A 207 1.55 -21.07 -0.86
CA ASP A 207 0.79 -21.55 0.30
C ASP A 207 0.93 -20.64 1.52
N HIS A 208 1.98 -19.83 1.60
CA HIS A 208 2.17 -18.84 2.68
C HIS A 208 1.47 -17.50 2.41
N CYS A 209 0.88 -17.36 1.21
CA CYS A 209 0.09 -16.22 0.76
C CYS A 209 -1.38 -16.66 0.59
N PRO A 210 -2.21 -16.63 1.65
CA PRO A 210 -3.59 -17.10 1.61
C PRO A 210 -4.50 -16.21 0.76
N LYS A 211 -5.05 -16.77 -0.32
CA LYS A 211 -5.90 -16.06 -1.30
C LYS A 211 -7.38 -16.42 -1.28
N ASN A 212 -7.79 -17.37 -0.43
CA ASN A 212 -9.15 -17.90 -0.38
C ASN A 212 -10.00 -17.36 0.78
N LYS A 213 -9.60 -16.22 1.36
CA LYS A 213 -10.17 -15.66 2.59
C LYS A 213 -10.40 -14.15 2.51
N SER A 214 -10.64 -13.63 1.31
CA SER A 214 -10.70 -12.20 0.99
C SER A 214 -11.69 -11.39 1.85
N THR A 215 -12.79 -12.01 2.30
CA THR A 215 -13.80 -11.37 3.16
C THR A 215 -13.46 -11.33 4.65
N HIS A 216 -12.36 -11.96 5.08
CA HIS A 216 -11.95 -11.96 6.49
C HIS A 216 -11.10 -10.73 6.89
N GLY A 217 -10.71 -9.91 5.91
CA GLY A 217 -9.84 -8.76 6.13
C GLY A 217 -8.43 -9.12 6.58
N CYS A 218 -7.61 -8.11 6.76
CA CYS A 218 -6.21 -8.19 7.12
C CYS A 218 -5.97 -8.94 8.43
N ARG A 219 -6.77 -8.65 9.45
CA ARG A 219 -6.65 -9.31 10.76
C ARG A 219 -6.91 -10.81 10.67
N GLY A 220 -7.85 -11.23 9.82
CA GLY A 220 -8.19 -12.64 9.62
C GLY A 220 -7.27 -13.39 8.64
N VAL A 221 -6.63 -12.68 7.71
CA VAL A 221 -5.82 -13.29 6.64
C VAL A 221 -4.32 -13.30 6.95
N LEU A 222 -3.76 -12.17 7.36
CA LEU A 222 -2.30 -12.00 7.49
C LEU A 222 -1.80 -11.76 8.91
N ALA A 223 -2.71 -11.66 9.89
CA ALA A 223 -2.40 -11.21 11.26
C ALA A 223 -1.50 -9.93 11.23
N GLY A 224 -0.91 -9.57 12.37
CA GLY A 224 0.03 -8.45 12.44
C GLY A 224 -0.48 -7.28 13.26
N ASP A 225 0.30 -6.20 13.21
CA ASP A 225 0.10 -5.00 14.00
C ASP A 225 -0.61 -3.92 13.16
N PHE A 226 -1.62 -3.31 13.77
CA PHE A 226 -2.51 -2.31 13.19
C PHE A 226 -2.81 -1.19 14.22
N GLU A 227 -1.98 -1.08 15.26
CA GLU A 227 -2.13 -0.04 16.27
C GLU A 227 -1.55 1.30 15.80
N TYR A 228 -1.93 2.37 16.52
CA TYR A 228 -1.63 3.77 16.23
C TYR A 228 -0.46 4.31 17.05
#